data_AF-A0AAW8NBD3-F1
#
_entry.id   AF-A0AAW8NBD3-F1
#
_cell.length_a   1.000
_cell.length_b   1.000
_cell.length_c   1.000
_cell.angle_alpha   90.00
_cell.angle_beta   90.00
_cell.angle_gamma   90.00
#
_symmetry.space_group_name_H-M   'P 1'
#
loop_
_entity.id
_entity.type
_entity.pdbx_description
1 polymer ?
#
loop_
_entity_poly.entity_id
_entity_poly.type
_entity_poly.pdbx_seq_one_letter_code
_entity_poly.pdbx_strand_id
1 'polypeptide(L)'
;MQEHSWSEPAGESGADPELPSTGLLIIRTWHEPGHPQGFRARITYGQTAGRGQHTVSTADPAEVLKVVKHWLAAQPGVTGRN
;
A
#
# COMPACT_ATOMS: atom_id res chain seq x y z
N MET A 1 15.87 -51.31 -5.64
CA MET A 1 15.31 -49.99 -5.30
C MET A 1 16.40 -49.25 -4.55
N GLN A 2 17.00 -48.21 -5.16
CA GLN A 2 17.93 -47.32 -4.46
C GLN A 2 17.13 -46.09 -4.04
N GLU A 3 17.01 -45.89 -2.74
CA GLU A 3 16.31 -44.75 -2.15
C GLU A 3 17.26 -43.55 -2.20
N HIS A 4 16.96 -42.58 -3.07
CA HIS A 4 17.64 -41.30 -3.07
C HIS A 4 17.16 -40.51 -1.84
N SER A 5 17.92 -40.58 -0.76
CA SER A 5 17.76 -39.72 0.41
C SER A 5 18.18 -38.30 0.05
N TRP A 6 17.19 -37.45 -0.21
CA TRP A 6 17.39 -36.02 -0.41
C TRP A 6 17.72 -35.40 0.96
N SER A 7 18.97 -34.98 1.15
CA SER A 7 19.36 -34.19 2.33
C SER A 7 18.99 -32.73 2.08
N GLU A 8 17.99 -32.24 2.81
CA GLU A 8 17.63 -30.83 2.86
C GLU A 8 18.84 -30.01 3.36
N PRO A 9 19.29 -28.96 2.65
CA PRO A 9 20.29 -28.08 3.20
C PRO A 9 19.69 -27.34 4.39
N ALA A 10 20.40 -27.44 5.52
CA ALA A 10 20.07 -26.82 6.78
C ALA A 10 19.94 -25.31 6.64
N GLY A 11 18.79 -24.79 7.10
CA GLY A 11 18.66 -23.51 7.79
C GLY A 11 19.45 -22.35 7.18
N GLU A 12 19.04 -21.89 6.00
CA GLU A 12 19.16 -20.47 5.72
C GLU A 12 18.22 -19.75 6.70
N SER A 13 18.78 -19.32 7.83
CA SER A 13 18.19 -18.26 8.65
C SER A 13 18.17 -17.00 7.80
N GLY A 14 17.24 -16.95 6.84
CA GLY A 14 16.94 -15.78 6.06
C GLY A 14 16.51 -14.72 7.06
N ALA A 15 17.41 -13.78 7.33
CA ALA A 15 16.97 -12.47 7.75
C ALA A 15 15.89 -12.07 6.74
N ASP A 16 14.65 -11.94 7.20
CA ASP A 16 13.59 -11.33 6.40
C ASP A 16 14.22 -10.04 5.85
N PRO A 17 14.37 -9.90 4.52
CA PRO A 17 15.00 -8.71 3.99
C PRO A 17 14.20 -7.56 4.57
N GLU A 18 14.84 -6.67 5.35
CA GLU A 18 14.17 -5.49 5.89
C GLU A 18 13.56 -4.75 4.72
N LEU A 19 12.29 -5.06 4.43
CA LEU A 19 11.59 -4.50 3.29
C LEU A 19 11.62 -3.01 3.59
N PRO A 20 12.09 -2.17 2.64
CA PRO A 20 12.05 -0.74 2.85
C PRO A 20 10.65 -0.42 3.32
N SER A 21 10.53 0.36 4.39
CA SER A 21 9.25 0.76 5.00
C SER A 21 8.42 1.51 3.96
N THR A 22 7.83 0.75 3.04
CA THR A 22 7.18 1.23 1.84
C THR A 22 5.77 1.54 2.27
N GLY A 23 5.31 2.77 2.09
CA GLY A 23 3.92 3.07 2.33
C GLY A 23 3.04 2.25 1.38
N LEU A 24 1.84 1.89 1.84
CA LEU A 24 0.79 1.34 0.99
C LEU A 24 -0.26 2.42 0.75
N LEU A 25 -0.69 2.57 -0.51
CA LEU A 25 -1.86 3.36 -0.92
C LEU A 25 -2.70 2.53 -1.89
N ILE A 26 -3.95 2.26 -1.52
CA ILE A 26 -4.94 1.56 -2.34
C ILE A 26 -6.08 2.53 -2.62
N ILE A 27 -6.42 2.70 -3.89
CA ILE A 27 -7.58 3.48 -4.34
C ILE A 27 -8.54 2.52 -5.04
N ARG A 28 -9.77 2.40 -4.54
CA ARG A 28 -10.86 1.69 -5.21
C ARG A 28 -11.92 2.69 -5.59
N THR A 29 -12.34 2.66 -6.85
CA THR A 29 -13.42 3.50 -7.37
C THR A 29 -14.54 2.64 -7.91
N TRP A 30 -15.78 3.10 -7.75
CA TRP A 30 -16.94 2.50 -8.40
C TRP A 30 -17.88 3.59 -8.89
N HIS A 31 -18.62 3.28 -9.94
CA HIS A 31 -19.70 4.12 -10.42
C HIS A 31 -20.81 4.18 -9.37
N GLU A 32 -21.25 5.39 -9.02
CA GLU A 32 -22.32 5.62 -8.03
C GLU A 32 -23.48 6.37 -8.71
N PRO A 33 -24.48 5.64 -9.22
CA PRO A 33 -25.64 6.24 -9.86
C PRO A 33 -26.34 7.23 -8.93
N GLY A 34 -26.71 8.40 -9.45
CA GLY A 34 -27.41 9.44 -8.68
C GLY A 34 -26.50 10.35 -7.84
N HIS A 35 -25.19 10.08 -7.75
CA HIS A 35 -24.24 11.04 -7.19
C HIS A 35 -23.81 12.06 -8.27
N PRO A 36 -23.71 13.38 -7.98
CA PRO A 36 -23.37 14.40 -8.98
C PRO A 36 -22.06 14.16 -9.73
N GLN A 37 -21.10 13.51 -9.07
CA GLN A 37 -19.78 13.21 -9.64
C GLN A 37 -19.74 11.86 -10.38
N GLY A 38 -20.80 11.06 -10.33
CA GLY A 38 -20.90 9.76 -10.99
C GLY A 38 -20.01 8.65 -10.41
N PHE A 39 -19.21 8.94 -9.37
CA PHE A 39 -18.36 7.93 -8.73
C PHE A 39 -18.27 8.14 -7.21
N ARG A 40 -17.80 7.09 -6.54
CA ARG A 40 -17.26 7.13 -5.18
C ARG A 40 -15.91 6.44 -5.14
N ALA A 41 -15.00 6.96 -4.33
CA ALA A 41 -13.71 6.36 -4.04
C ALA A 41 -13.63 5.91 -2.59
N ARG A 42 -12.96 4.78 -2.37
CA ARG A 42 -12.42 4.36 -1.07
C ARG A 42 -10.91 4.32 -1.17
N ILE A 43 -10.25 5.10 -0.34
CA ILE A 43 -8.80 5.23 -0.26
C ILE A 43 -8.35 4.61 1.05
N THR A 44 -7.49 3.61 1.00
CA THR A 44 -6.86 3.00 2.18
C THR A 44 -5.36 3.21 2.11
N TYR A 45 -4.76 3.79 3.14
CA TYR A 45 -3.33 4.08 3.17
C TYR A 45 -2.71 3.88 4.55
N GLY A 46 -1.42 3.58 4.59
CA GLY A 46 -0.68 3.38 5.84
C GLY A 46 0.79 3.02 5.61
N GLN A 47 1.53 2.82 6.70
CA GLN A 47 2.90 2.30 6.67
C GLN A 47 2.91 0.79 6.93
N THR A 48 3.71 0.04 6.16
CA THR A 48 3.81 -1.42 6.28
C THR A 48 4.39 -1.86 7.64
N ALA A 49 5.17 -1.00 8.30
CA ALA A 49 5.83 -1.26 9.58
C ALA A 49 5.00 -0.94 10.85
N GLY A 50 3.67 -0.83 10.75
CA GLY A 50 2.81 -1.09 11.91
C GLY A 50 2.27 0.09 12.72
N ARG A 51 1.90 1.22 12.12
CA ARG A 51 1.02 2.19 12.80
C ARG A 51 -0.07 2.72 11.87
N GLY A 52 -1.30 2.24 12.08
CA GLY A 52 -2.54 2.83 11.59
C GLY A 52 -2.76 2.74 10.08
N GLN A 53 -3.72 1.90 9.67
CA GLN A 53 -4.34 2.06 8.36
C GLN A 53 -5.43 3.13 8.45
N HIS A 54 -5.36 4.13 7.58
CA HIS A 54 -6.41 5.13 7.41
C HIS A 54 -7.27 4.74 6.21
N THR A 55 -8.59 4.84 6.36
CA THR A 55 -9.53 4.66 5.25
C THR A 55 -10.43 5.88 5.14
N VAL A 56 -10.52 6.44 3.94
CA VAL A 56 -11.41 7.56 3.59
C VAL A 56 -12.31 7.11 2.44
N SER A 57 -13.61 7.33 2.58
CA SER A 57 -14.58 7.13 1.49
C SER A 57 -15.16 8.49 1.12
N THR A 58 -15.00 8.92 -0.12
CA THR A 58 -15.48 10.22 -0.59
C THR A 58 -15.91 10.14 -2.04
N ALA A 59 -16.86 10.97 -2.42
CA ALA A 59 -17.29 11.18 -3.79
C ALA A 59 -16.89 12.57 -4.31
N ASP A 60 -16.13 13.34 -3.53
CA ASP A 60 -15.53 14.61 -3.94
C ASP A 60 -14.14 14.36 -4.58
N PRO A 61 -13.94 14.68 -5.88
CA PRO A 61 -12.65 14.56 -6.55
C PRO A 61 -11.53 15.35 -5.86
N ALA A 62 -11.84 16.51 -5.28
CA ALA A 62 -10.84 17.36 -4.64
C ALA A 62 -10.29 16.70 -3.38
N GLU A 63 -11.17 16.10 -2.56
CA GLU A 63 -10.76 15.35 -1.36
C GLU A 63 -9.95 14.11 -1.71
N VAL A 64 -10.27 13.39 -2.82
CA VAL A 64 -9.43 12.28 -3.32
C VAL A 64 -8.01 12.76 -3.58
N LEU A 65 -7.85 13.83 -4.36
CA LEU A 65 -6.53 14.38 -4.70
C LEU A 65 -5.78 14.88 -3.47
N LYS A 66 -6.48 15.49 -2.51
CA LYS A 66 -5.89 15.96 -1.26
C LYS A 66 -5.31 14.81 -0.44
N VAL A 67 -6.04 13.70 -0.27
CA VAL A 67 -5.56 12.51 0.45
C VAL A 67 -4.33 11.91 -0.24
N VAL A 68 -4.36 11.79 -1.57
CA VAL A 68 -3.22 11.24 -2.34
C VAL A 68 -1.98 12.13 -2.21
N LYS A 69 -2.13 13.45 -2.36
CA LYS A 69 -1.02 14.40 -2.18
C LYS A 69 -0.44 14.34 -0.78
N HIS A 70 -1.29 14.29 0.25
CA HIS A 70 -0.87 14.19 1.63
C HIS A 70 -0.05 12.92 1.89
N TRP A 71 -0.53 11.78 1.39
CA TRP A 71 0.19 10.51 1.54
C TRP A 71 1.54 10.50 0.79
N LEU A 72 1.59 11.04 -0.44
CA LEU A 72 2.82 11.15 -1.23
C LEU A 72 3.87 12.04 -0.55
N ALA A 73 3.44 13.17 0.01
CA ALA A 73 4.33 14.09 0.73
C ALA A 73 4.92 13.47 2.00
N ALA A 74 4.24 12.48 2.59
CA ALA A 74 4.71 11.75 3.76
C ALA A 74 5.66 10.58 3.43
N GLN A 75 5.90 10.26 2.15
CA GLN A 75 6.79 9.17 1.77
C GLN A 75 8.27 9.57 1.92
N PRO A 76 9.11 8.72 2.55
CA PRO A 76 10.55 8.95 2.62
C PRO A 76 11.16 8.97 1.22
N GLY A 77 12.01 9.96 0.93
CA GLY A 77 12.73 10.08 -0.36
C GLY A 77 12.09 11.01 -1.41
N VAL A 78 10.92 11.59 -1.15
CA VAL A 78 10.26 12.55 -2.07
C VAL A 78 10.86 13.97 -1.97
N THR A 79 11.66 14.26 -0.94
CA THR A 79 12.31 15.57 -0.71
C THR A 79 13.63 15.79 -1.46
N GLY A 80 14.06 14.87 -2.34
CA GLY A 80 15.42 14.84 -2.92
C GLY A 80 15.54 14.94 -4.44
N ARG A 81 14.62 15.60 -5.14
CA ARG A 81 14.80 15.96 -6.57
C ARG A 81 14.59 17.45 -6.76
N ASN A 82 15.69 18.20 -6.68
CA ASN A 82 15.83 19.55 -7.20
C ASN A 82 17.03 19.55 -8.14
#